data_AF-A0A800F774-F1
#
_entry.id   AF-A0A800F774-F1
#
_cell.length_a   1.000
_cell.length_b   1.000
_cell.length_c   1.000
_cell.angle_alpha   90.00
_cell.angle_beta   90.00
_cell.angle_gamma   90.00
#
_symmetry.space_group_name_H-M   'P 1'
#
loop_
_entity.id
_entity.type
_entity.pdbx_description
1 polymer ?
#
loop_
_entity_poly.entity_id
_entity_poly.type
_entity_poly.pdbx_seq_one_letter_code
_entity_poly.pdbx_strand_id
1 'polypeptide(L)'
;MATACTDDSSPLNVVPLAPVATNGTGALIQTAAVGTRVPEPPAIRVTDRFGNPVQGVEVLFEVTVGEGWVTQVIDTTDADGEASTRWALGTTAGPNELRAGPAGLGPVIFAAVG
;
A
#
# COMPACT_ATOMS: atom_id res chain seq x y z
N MET A 1 14.64 -48.86 10.23
CA MET A 1 14.93 -47.41 10.10
C MET A 1 13.57 -46.73 10.05
N ALA A 2 13.15 -46.09 11.15
CA ALA A 2 11.78 -45.61 11.31
C ALA A 2 11.59 -44.24 10.62
N THR A 3 10.55 -44.16 9.80
CA THR A 3 10.06 -42.99 9.09
C THR A 3 9.65 -41.90 10.08
N ALA A 4 10.22 -40.71 9.92
CA ALA A 4 9.94 -39.53 10.73
C ALA A 4 8.53 -38.97 10.46
N CYS A 5 8.00 -38.33 11.49
CA CYS A 5 6.72 -37.64 11.55
C CYS A 5 6.49 -36.67 10.38
N THR A 6 5.39 -36.84 9.66
CA THR A 6 4.78 -35.74 8.90
C THR A 6 4.25 -34.72 9.90
N ASP A 7 4.90 -33.57 9.94
CA ASP A 7 4.49 -32.39 10.69
C ASP A 7 3.15 -31.90 10.10
N ASP A 8 2.04 -32.24 10.77
CA ASP A 8 0.71 -31.69 10.50
C ASP A 8 0.66 -30.26 11.09
N SER A 9 1.51 -29.38 10.57
CA SER A 9 1.34 -27.94 10.75
C SER A 9 0.26 -27.49 9.78
N SER A 10 -0.99 -27.82 10.10
CA SER A 10 -2.11 -27.07 9.56
C SER A 10 -1.85 -25.59 9.91
N PRO A 11 -1.54 -24.69 8.96
CA PRO A 11 -1.29 -23.31 9.31
C PRO A 11 -2.56 -22.79 9.99
N LEU A 12 -2.40 -22.19 11.17
CA LEU A 12 -3.53 -21.56 11.85
C LEU A 12 -4.14 -20.56 10.88
N ASN A 13 -5.38 -20.83 10.46
CA ASN A 13 -6.17 -19.89 9.68
C ASN A 13 -6.60 -18.75 10.61
N VAL A 14 -5.69 -17.82 10.83
CA VAL A 14 -6.00 -16.55 11.47
C VAL A 14 -6.88 -15.83 10.47
N VAL A 15 -8.20 -15.82 10.69
CA VAL A 15 -9.11 -14.95 9.95
C VAL A 15 -8.90 -13.55 10.54
N PRO A 16 -8.20 -12.63 9.85
CA PRO A 16 -8.03 -11.30 10.36
C PRO A 16 -9.41 -10.65 10.58
N LEU A 17 -9.51 -9.84 11.63
CA LEU A 17 -10.73 -9.07 11.88
C LEU A 17 -10.87 -7.95 10.85
N ALA A 18 -11.99 -7.23 10.93
CA ALA A 18 -12.20 -6.03 10.14
C ALA A 18 -10.99 -5.07 10.25
N PRO A 19 -10.57 -4.45 9.13
CA PRO A 19 -9.42 -3.58 9.10
C PRO A 19 -9.67 -2.33 9.95
N VAL A 20 -8.64 -1.85 10.65
CA VAL A 20 -8.74 -0.70 11.56
C VAL A 20 -7.69 0.37 11.30
N ALA A 21 -6.55 -0.01 10.74
CA ALA A 21 -5.43 0.89 10.54
C ALA A 21 -4.81 0.73 9.15
N THR A 22 -4.35 1.85 8.62
CA THR A 22 -3.64 1.96 7.36
C THR A 22 -2.29 2.60 7.65
N ASN A 23 -1.20 1.99 7.21
CA ASN A 23 0.16 2.51 7.41
C ASN A 23 0.89 2.56 6.07
N GLY A 24 1.67 3.61 5.82
CA GLY A 24 2.52 3.65 4.63
C GLY A 24 3.72 2.71 4.78
N THR A 25 3.97 1.92 3.76
CA THR A 25 5.21 1.13 3.59
C THR A 25 6.06 1.81 2.52
N GLY A 26 7.32 2.10 2.84
CA GLY A 26 8.25 2.87 1.99
C GLY A 26 8.27 4.39 2.27
N ALA A 27 8.84 5.16 1.34
CA ALA A 27 9.02 6.61 1.49
C ALA A 27 7.72 7.41 1.33
N LEU A 28 7.31 8.09 2.40
CA LEU A 28 6.15 9.02 2.41
C LEU A 28 6.44 10.35 1.72
N ILE A 29 7.71 10.75 1.64
CA ILE A 29 8.15 12.00 1.00
C ILE A 29 9.33 11.66 0.09
N GLN A 30 9.24 12.03 -1.18
CA GLN A 30 10.25 11.71 -2.18
C GLN A 30 10.53 12.87 -3.13
N THR A 31 11.57 12.76 -3.94
CA THR A 31 11.81 13.66 -5.07
C THR A 31 12.01 12.87 -6.34
N ALA A 32 11.52 13.41 -7.46
CA ALA A 32 11.67 12.81 -8.79
C ALA A 32 11.62 13.93 -9.83
N ALA A 33 12.20 13.75 -11.01
CA ALA A 33 12.03 14.75 -12.07
C ALA A 33 10.56 14.83 -12.51
N VAL A 34 10.09 16.02 -12.88
CA VAL A 34 8.76 16.19 -13.51
C VAL A 34 8.55 15.22 -14.68
N GLY A 35 7.34 14.69 -14.80
CA GLY A 35 6.98 13.72 -15.84
C GLY A 35 7.61 12.34 -15.67
N THR A 36 8.32 12.07 -14.57
CA THR A 36 8.95 10.77 -14.29
C THR A 36 8.31 10.06 -13.10
N ARG A 37 8.62 8.77 -12.97
CA ARG A 37 8.16 7.94 -11.85
C ARG A 37 8.95 8.27 -10.59
N VAL A 38 8.28 8.22 -9.44
CA VAL A 38 8.98 8.30 -8.16
C VAL A 38 9.91 7.09 -7.98
N PRO A 39 11.05 7.25 -7.28
CA PRO A 39 12.03 6.17 -7.10
C PRO A 39 11.45 4.98 -6.36
N GLU A 40 10.66 5.22 -5.32
CA GLU A 40 10.05 4.18 -4.51
C GLU A 40 8.53 4.17 -4.72
N PRO A 41 7.94 3.06 -5.19
CA PRO A 41 6.50 2.98 -5.40
C PRO A 41 5.77 3.18 -4.05
N PRO A 42 4.76 4.06 -3.99
CA PRO A 42 3.90 4.16 -2.82
C PRO A 42 3.23 2.83 -2.50
N ALA A 43 3.39 2.36 -1.27
CA ALA A 43 2.78 1.15 -0.77
C ALA A 43 2.15 1.41 0.59
N ILE A 44 1.06 0.72 0.90
CA ILE A 44 0.41 0.80 2.20
C ILE A 44 0.13 -0.59 2.73
N ARG A 45 0.11 -0.72 4.04
CA ARG A 45 -0.29 -1.92 4.76
C ARG A 45 -1.55 -1.67 5.57
N VAL A 46 -2.52 -2.58 5.44
CA VAL A 46 -3.77 -2.58 6.19
C VAL A 46 -3.70 -3.64 7.29
N THR A 47 -4.04 -3.25 8.51
CA THR A 47 -3.97 -4.11 9.69
C THR A 47 -5.25 -4.07 10.53
N ASP A 48 -5.48 -5.14 11.29
CA ASP A 48 -6.53 -5.23 12.30
C ASP A 48 -6.09 -4.61 13.64
N ARG A 49 -7.00 -4.60 14.63
CA ARG A 49 -6.74 -4.02 15.96
C ARG A 49 -5.65 -4.69 16.78
N PHE A 50 -5.23 -5.89 16.37
CA PHE A 50 -4.16 -6.64 17.01
C PHE A 50 -2.84 -6.53 16.21
N GLY A 51 -2.84 -5.77 15.11
CA GLY A 51 -1.69 -5.60 14.22
C GLY A 51 -1.52 -6.73 13.21
N ASN A 52 -2.52 -7.62 13.05
CA ASN A 52 -2.46 -8.65 12.02
C ASN A 52 -2.75 -8.04 10.64
N PRO A 53 -2.04 -8.46 9.59
CA PRO A 53 -2.33 -8.01 8.24
C PRO A 53 -3.71 -8.49 7.77
N VAL A 54 -4.42 -7.63 7.04
CA VAL A 54 -5.74 -7.97 6.49
C VAL A 54 -5.64 -8.06 4.97
N GLN A 55 -5.77 -9.29 4.44
CA GLN A 55 -5.85 -9.56 3.01
C GLN A 55 -7.24 -9.21 2.46
N GLY A 56 -7.33 -8.85 1.18
CA GLY A 56 -8.60 -8.70 0.47
C GLY A 56 -9.27 -7.33 0.66
N VAL A 57 -8.53 -6.34 1.18
CA VAL A 57 -9.03 -4.99 1.39
C VAL A 57 -8.76 -4.16 0.13
N GLU A 58 -9.82 -3.56 -0.41
CA GLU A 58 -9.71 -2.65 -1.55
C GLU A 58 -9.10 -1.31 -1.12
N VAL A 59 -8.01 -0.92 -1.78
CA VAL A 59 -7.25 0.30 -1.54
C VAL A 59 -7.35 1.20 -2.77
N LEU A 60 -7.76 2.45 -2.55
CA LEU A 60 -7.82 3.48 -3.58
C LEU A 60 -6.56 4.34 -3.52
N PHE A 61 -5.94 4.55 -4.68
CA PHE A 61 -4.83 5.46 -4.93
C PHE A 61 -5.30 6.64 -5.79
N GLU A 62 -5.30 7.84 -5.23
CA GLU A 62 -5.81 9.05 -5.85
C GLU A 62 -4.77 10.17 -5.82
N VAL A 63 -4.35 10.67 -6.99
CA VAL A 63 -3.47 11.84 -7.07
C VAL A 63 -4.30 13.09 -6.79
N THR A 64 -4.01 13.78 -5.70
CA THR A 64 -4.75 14.99 -5.29
C THR A 64 -4.05 16.28 -5.66
N VAL A 65 -2.74 16.25 -5.90
CA VAL A 65 -1.94 17.42 -6.32
C VAL A 65 -0.91 17.01 -7.36
N GLY A 66 -0.65 17.88 -8.34
CA GLY A 66 0.52 17.79 -9.22
C GLY A 66 0.31 17.13 -10.59
N GLU A 67 -0.93 16.91 -11.03
CA GLU A 67 -1.29 16.39 -12.38
C GLU A 67 -0.60 15.07 -12.76
N GLY A 68 -0.07 14.35 -11.76
CA GLY A 68 0.53 13.05 -11.92
C GLY A 68 -0.50 11.95 -12.19
N TRP A 69 0.00 10.73 -12.34
CA TRP A 69 -0.84 9.56 -12.57
C TRP A 69 -0.28 8.33 -11.89
N VAL A 70 -1.17 7.38 -11.60
CA VAL A 70 -0.81 6.07 -11.05
C VAL A 70 -1.09 4.97 -12.06
N THR A 71 -0.28 3.91 -12.07
CA THR A 71 -0.54 2.75 -12.96
C THR A 71 -1.78 1.98 -12.56
N GLN A 72 -2.09 1.97 -11.27
CA GLN A 72 -3.20 1.24 -10.70
C GLN A 72 -3.90 2.15 -9.69
N VAL A 73 -5.15 2.49 -10.00
CA VAL A 73 -5.99 3.37 -9.16
C VAL A 73 -6.58 2.59 -7.99
N ILE A 74 -6.91 1.31 -8.20
CA ILE A 74 -7.45 0.44 -7.16
C ILE A 74 -6.60 -0.83 -7.11
N ASP A 75 -6.14 -1.19 -5.93
CA ASP A 75 -5.46 -2.45 -5.65
C ASP A 75 -6.13 -3.17 -4.49
N THR A 76 -5.90 -4.46 -4.35
CA THR A 76 -6.39 -5.26 -3.21
C THR A 76 -5.22 -5.74 -2.38
N THR A 77 -5.31 -5.62 -1.06
CA THR A 77 -4.24 -6.06 -0.17
C THR A 77 -3.97 -7.56 -0.29
N ASP A 78 -2.69 -7.92 -0.33
CA ASP A 78 -2.20 -9.30 -0.41
C ASP A 78 -2.19 -10.02 0.96
N ALA A 79 -1.55 -11.19 1.03
CA ALA A 79 -1.46 -11.99 2.26
C ALA A 79 -0.72 -11.27 3.40
N ASP A 80 0.16 -10.32 3.07
CA ASP A 80 0.89 -9.48 4.02
C ASP A 80 0.11 -8.19 4.37
N GLY A 81 -1.10 -8.05 3.82
CA GLY A 81 -1.96 -6.89 3.99
C GLY A 81 -1.47 -5.68 3.22
N GLU A 82 -0.59 -5.85 2.23
CA GLU A 82 0.04 -4.77 1.49
C GLU A 82 -0.64 -4.55 0.13
N ALA A 83 -0.77 -3.27 -0.25
CA ALA A 83 -1.21 -2.82 -1.56
C ALA A 83 -0.25 -1.75 -2.06
N SER A 84 0.09 -1.75 -3.35
CA SER A 84 1.06 -0.79 -3.89
C SER A 84 0.69 -0.30 -5.29
N THR A 85 1.21 0.87 -5.65
CA THR A 85 1.05 1.40 -7.01
C THR A 85 2.31 2.10 -7.47
N ARG A 86 2.48 2.22 -8.79
CA ARG A 86 3.55 3.05 -9.34
C ARG A 86 3.00 4.43 -9.61
N TRP A 87 3.66 5.45 -9.08
CA TRP A 87 3.26 6.84 -9.22
C TRP A 87 4.25 7.62 -10.10
N ALA A 88 3.72 8.43 -11.02
CA ALA A 88 4.48 9.37 -11.82
C ALA A 88 4.01 10.80 -11.56
N LEU A 89 4.96 11.74 -11.48
CA LEU A 89 4.68 13.15 -11.27
C LEU A 89 4.19 13.80 -12.57
N GLY A 90 3.42 14.88 -12.45
CA GLY A 90 3.07 15.70 -13.59
C GLY A 90 4.27 16.43 -14.19
N THR A 91 4.06 17.10 -15.31
CA THR A 91 5.11 17.82 -16.05
C THR A 91 5.42 19.20 -15.46
N THR A 92 4.65 19.65 -14.48
CA THR A 92 4.78 20.95 -13.83
C THR A 92 5.61 20.81 -12.56
N ALA A 93 6.67 21.60 -12.44
CA ALA A 93 7.52 21.58 -11.25
C ALA A 93 6.75 22.05 -10.02
N GLY A 94 6.97 21.39 -8.88
CA GLY A 94 6.30 21.70 -7.63
C GLY A 94 5.84 20.50 -6.82
N PRO A 95 4.96 20.74 -5.82
CA PRO A 95 4.46 19.70 -4.95
C PRO A 95 3.48 18.78 -5.70
N ASN A 96 3.53 17.51 -5.35
CA ASN A 96 2.64 16.46 -5.81
C ASN A 96 2.17 15.67 -4.57
N GLU A 97 0.91 15.27 -4.57
CA GLU A 97 0.33 14.49 -3.47
C GLU A 97 -0.49 13.33 -4.01
N LEU A 98 -0.30 12.16 -3.41
CA LEU A 98 -1.05 10.94 -3.66
C LEU A 98 -1.66 10.47 -2.35
N ARG A 99 -2.97 10.23 -2.34
CA ARG A 99 -3.70 9.62 -1.24
C ARG A 99 -3.85 8.14 -1.51
N ALA A 100 -3.56 7.32 -0.51
CA ALA A 100 -3.72 5.87 -0.60
C ALA A 100 -4.45 5.35 0.63
N GLY A 101 -5.58 4.67 0.44
CA GLY A 101 -6.26 4.05 1.56
C GLY A 101 -7.57 3.37 1.18
N PRO A 102 -8.05 2.45 2.03
CA PRO A 102 -9.36 1.85 1.86
C PRO A 102 -10.48 2.79 2.29
N ALA A 103 -11.68 2.55 1.75
CA ALA A 103 -12.86 3.33 2.11
C ALA A 103 -13.18 3.18 3.60
N GLY A 104 -13.43 4.30 4.29
CA GLY A 104 -13.85 4.31 5.69
C GLY A 104 -12.71 4.25 6.73
N LEU A 105 -11.44 4.13 6.30
CA LEU A 105 -10.27 4.30 7.16
C LEU A 105 -9.51 5.58 6.83
N GLY A 106 -8.60 5.99 7.72
CA GLY A 106 -7.68 7.09 7.46
C GLY A 106 -6.75 6.74 6.30
N PRO A 107 -6.67 7.58 5.24
CA PRO A 107 -5.73 7.35 4.14
C PRO A 107 -4.32 7.76 4.56
N VAL A 108 -3.33 7.17 3.90
CA VAL A 108 -1.93 7.57 3.93
C VAL A 108 -1.69 8.60 2.82
N ILE A 109 -0.96 9.66 3.15
CA ILE A 109 -0.58 10.70 2.19
C ILE A 109 0.88 10.51 1.80
N PHE A 110 1.12 10.38 0.51
CA PHE A 110 2.44 10.40 -0.10
C PHE A 110 2.66 11.74 -0.76
N ALA A 111 3.81 12.36 -0.51
CA ALA A 111 4.21 13.60 -1.12
C ALA A 111 5.44 13.40 -2.00
N ALA A 112 5.51 14.15 -3.09
CA ALA A 112 6.71 14.21 -3.90
C ALA A 112 6.92 15.63 -4.44
N VAL A 113 8.18 15.99 -4.69
CA VAL A 113 8.54 17.25 -5.34
C VAL A 113 9.29 16.96 -6.62
N GLY A 114 8.86 17.61 -7.70
CA GLY A 114 9.52 17.57 -9.01
C GLY A 114 9.97 18.92 -9.52
#